data_AF-A0A524QX56-F1
#
_entry.id   AF-A0A524QX56-F1
#
_cell.length_a   1.000
_cell.length_b   1.000
_cell.length_c   1.000
_cell.angle_alpha   90.00
_cell.angle_beta   90.00
_cell.angle_gamma   90.00
#
_symmetry.space_group_name_H-M   'P 1'
#
loop_
_entity.id
_entity.type
_entity.pdbx_description
1 polymer ?
#
loop_
_entity_poly.entity_id
_entity_poly.type
_entity_poly.pdbx_seq_one_letter_code
_entity_poly.pdbx_strand_id
1 'polypeptide(L)'
;MDRAQILFDEIKKEGEARIDRFIEDRHVEELILDYKRSADDGATPTTLHNNDKRNLARAISGFGNSEGGIIVWGVECSKDSNGVDVPTAKHALKDAKRFQAHVERLVSGCTLPVHSQVQNHVIVTADGSGFVATFVPRSNLA
;
A
#
# COMPACT_ATOMS: atom_id res chain seq x y z
N MET A 1 -18.44 9.96 -0.04
CA MET A 1 -17.39 8.92 -0.06
C MET A 1 -16.13 9.55 0.49
N ASP A 2 -15.37 8.80 1.27
CA ASP A 2 -14.08 9.23 1.79
C ASP A 2 -13.04 9.31 0.65
N ARG A 3 -12.10 10.27 0.72
CA ARG A 3 -11.11 10.55 -0.34
C ARG A 3 -10.20 9.36 -0.58
N ALA A 4 -9.78 8.68 0.50
CA ALA A 4 -8.98 7.46 0.41
C ALA A 4 -9.74 6.31 -0.29
N GLN A 5 -11.05 6.16 -0.03
CA GLN A 5 -11.86 5.13 -0.70
C GLN A 5 -11.98 5.42 -2.21
N ILE A 6 -12.22 6.67 -2.61
CA ILE A 6 -12.29 7.06 -4.03
C ILE A 6 -10.98 6.72 -4.73
N LEU A 7 -9.85 7.11 -4.14
CA LEU A 7 -8.53 6.85 -4.70
C LEU A 7 -8.24 5.34 -4.81
N PHE A 8 -8.67 4.55 -3.83
CA PHE A 8 -8.52 3.09 -3.86
C PHE A 8 -9.36 2.44 -4.95
N ASP A 9 -10.59 2.91 -5.16
CA ASP A 9 -11.45 2.40 -6.22
C ASP A 9 -10.95 2.81 -7.62
N GLU A 10 -10.32 3.99 -7.76
CA GLU A 10 -9.58 4.37 -8.97
C GLU A 10 -8.41 3.42 -9.24
N ILE A 11 -7.59 3.10 -8.23
CA ILE A 11 -6.50 2.12 -8.34
C ILE A 11 -7.04 0.75 -8.76
N LYS A 12 -8.16 0.30 -8.19
CA LYS A 12 -8.79 -0.98 -8.55
C LYS A 12 -9.30 -1.02 -9.99
N LYS A 13 -9.82 0.11 -10.48
CA LYS A 13 -10.38 0.22 -11.82
C LYS A 13 -9.29 0.34 -12.89
N GLU A 14 -8.26 1.10 -12.60
CA GLU A 14 -7.23 1.50 -13.57
C GLU A 14 -5.96 0.63 -13.47
N GLY A 15 -5.75 -0.05 -12.35
CA GLY A 15 -4.63 -0.97 -12.14
C GLY A 15 -3.27 -0.29 -12.27
N GLU A 16 -2.38 -0.90 -13.06
CA GLU A 16 -1.02 -0.42 -13.28
C GLU A 16 -0.99 0.99 -13.90
N ALA A 17 -1.94 1.32 -14.78
CA ALA A 17 -2.03 2.63 -15.41
C ALA A 17 -2.27 3.77 -14.42
N ARG A 18 -2.76 3.49 -13.21
CA ARG A 18 -2.84 4.48 -12.13
C ARG A 18 -1.52 4.66 -11.41
N ILE A 19 -0.75 3.58 -11.23
CA ILE A 19 0.59 3.64 -10.65
C ILE A 19 1.52 4.45 -11.57
N ASP A 20 1.40 4.24 -12.89
CA ASP A 20 2.13 5.03 -13.89
C ASP A 20 1.81 6.52 -13.76
N ARG A 21 0.53 6.88 -13.69
CA ARG A 21 0.09 8.28 -13.48
C ARG A 21 0.60 8.88 -12.18
N PHE A 22 0.62 8.13 -11.08
CA PHE A 22 1.20 8.64 -9.82
C PHE A 22 2.67 9.03 -9.97
N ILE A 23 3.44 8.23 -10.72
CA ILE A 23 4.86 8.50 -10.96
C ILE A 23 5.03 9.67 -11.95
N GLU A 24 4.28 9.68 -13.05
CA GLU A 24 4.32 10.72 -14.08
C GLU A 24 3.96 12.10 -13.51
N ASP A 25 2.88 12.17 -12.74
CA ASP A 25 2.40 13.39 -12.09
C ASP A 25 3.22 13.75 -10.85
N ARG A 26 4.16 12.89 -10.43
CA ARG A 26 4.90 12.97 -9.17
C ARG A 26 3.95 13.23 -7.99
N HIS A 27 2.84 12.49 -7.95
CA HIS A 27 1.79 12.65 -6.95
C HIS A 27 2.38 12.39 -5.57
N VAL A 28 2.62 13.46 -4.83
CA VAL A 28 3.33 13.47 -3.55
C VAL A 28 2.66 12.56 -2.52
N GLU A 29 3.42 12.02 -1.58
CA GLU A 29 2.83 11.39 -0.39
C GLU A 29 1.97 12.44 0.34
N GLU A 30 0.72 12.08 0.60
CA GLU A 30 -0.23 12.91 1.34
C GLU A 30 -0.64 12.19 2.63
N LEU A 31 -1.39 12.86 3.50
CA LEU A 31 -1.89 12.29 4.76
C LEU A 31 -2.72 10.99 4.59
N ILE A 32 -3.16 10.70 3.37
CA ILE A 32 -4.01 9.56 3.01
C ILE A 32 -3.35 8.57 2.03
N LEU A 33 -2.11 8.82 1.59
CA LEU A 33 -1.42 8.03 0.58
C LEU A 33 0.06 7.89 0.90
N ASP A 34 0.49 6.65 1.07
CA ASP A 34 1.88 6.28 1.37
C ASP A 34 2.39 5.30 0.30
N TYR A 35 3.61 5.50 -0.19
CA TYR A 35 4.24 4.58 -1.12
C TYR A 35 5.37 3.84 -0.40
N LYS A 36 5.48 2.54 -0.66
CA LYS A 36 6.57 1.75 -0.09
C LYS A 36 7.15 0.79 -1.10
N ARG A 37 8.47 0.83 -1.22
CA ARG A 37 9.25 -0.28 -1.74
C ARG A 37 9.33 -1.35 -0.66
N SER A 38 9.01 -2.60 -1.03
CA SER A 38 9.25 -3.75 -0.16
C SER A 38 10.76 -3.94 0.02
N ALA A 39 11.19 -4.22 1.24
CA ALA A 39 12.61 -4.38 1.54
C ALA A 39 13.29 -5.56 0.82
N ASP A 40 12.50 -6.57 0.42
CA ASP A 40 12.98 -7.76 -0.28
C ASP A 40 12.18 -8.06 -1.56
N ASP A 41 11.41 -7.09 -2.06
CA ASP A 41 10.53 -7.23 -3.22
C ASP A 41 9.49 -8.36 -3.08
N GLY A 42 9.14 -8.74 -1.83
CA GLY A 42 8.31 -9.91 -1.54
C GLY A 42 8.99 -11.25 -1.84
N ALA A 43 10.32 -11.28 -1.94
CA ALA A 43 11.08 -12.49 -2.24
C ALA A 43 10.98 -13.55 -1.13
N THR A 44 10.83 -13.14 0.14
CA THR A 44 10.68 -14.09 1.24
C THR A 44 9.38 -14.90 1.07
N PRO A 45 9.46 -16.24 0.97
CA PRO A 45 8.30 -17.06 0.60
C PRO A 45 7.34 -17.37 1.76
N THR A 46 7.80 -17.20 3.01
CA THR A 46 7.05 -17.66 4.20
C THR A 46 6.38 -16.54 4.96
N THR A 47 6.87 -15.30 4.86
CA THR A 47 6.41 -14.16 5.65
C THR A 47 6.85 -12.84 5.05
N LEU A 48 6.18 -11.75 5.42
CA LEU A 48 6.63 -10.39 5.11
C LEU A 48 7.95 -10.08 5.82
N HIS A 49 8.81 -9.33 5.12
CA HIS A 49 10.02 -8.81 5.71
C HIS A 49 9.72 -7.90 6.92
N ASN A 50 10.58 -7.90 7.93
CA ASN A 50 10.32 -7.15 9.18
C ASN A 50 10.14 -5.64 8.98
N ASN A 51 10.83 -5.06 7.98
CA ASN A 51 10.62 -3.65 7.61
C ASN A 51 9.21 -3.43 7.05
N ASP A 52 8.72 -4.32 6.20
CA ASP A 52 7.39 -4.22 5.58
C ASP A 52 6.31 -4.43 6.64
N LYS A 53 6.52 -5.36 7.60
CA LYS A 53 5.65 -5.51 8.78
C LYS A 53 5.53 -4.21 9.57
N ARG A 54 6.65 -3.54 9.84
CA ARG A 54 6.68 -2.28 10.58
C ARG A 54 5.99 -1.16 9.79
N ASN A 55 6.20 -1.09 8.48
CA ASN A 55 5.55 -0.12 7.61
C ASN A 55 4.03 -0.33 7.59
N LEU A 56 3.58 -1.58 7.43
CA LEU A 56 2.16 -1.93 7.49
C LEU A 56 1.53 -1.56 8.84
N ALA A 57 2.19 -1.88 9.96
CA ALA A 57 1.70 -1.54 11.29
C ALA A 57 1.59 -0.01 11.50
N ARG A 58 2.56 0.76 10.99
CA ARG A 58 2.51 2.23 11.01
C ARG A 58 1.38 2.78 10.15
N ALA A 59 1.18 2.25 8.95
CA ALA A 59 0.08 2.64 8.07
C ALA A 59 -1.28 2.35 8.71
N ILE A 60 -1.48 1.14 9.26
CA ILE A 60 -2.73 0.76 9.94
C ILE A 60 -3.02 1.69 11.13
N SER A 61 -2.02 1.96 11.97
CA SER A 61 -2.18 2.86 13.12
C SER A 61 -2.38 4.31 12.70
N GLY A 62 -1.58 4.81 11.77
CA GLY A 62 -1.62 6.19 11.30
C GLY A 62 -2.94 6.51 10.58
N PHE A 63 -3.27 5.73 9.55
CA PHE A 63 -4.49 5.90 8.77
C PHE A 63 -5.75 5.55 9.56
N GLY A 64 -5.72 4.49 10.36
CA GLY A 64 -6.85 4.09 11.19
C GLY A 64 -7.25 5.16 12.20
N ASN A 65 -6.30 5.93 12.74
CA ASN A 65 -6.56 7.01 13.68
C ASN A 65 -6.82 8.37 13.02
N SER A 66 -6.79 8.45 11.68
CA SER A 66 -6.98 9.69 10.93
C SER A 66 -8.24 9.61 10.04
N GLU A 67 -8.16 10.09 8.80
CA GLU A 67 -9.25 10.04 7.82
C GLU A 67 -9.31 8.70 7.08
N GLY A 68 -8.40 7.76 7.37
CA GLY A 68 -8.17 6.60 6.51
C GLY A 68 -7.08 6.88 5.48
N GLY A 69 -6.66 5.85 4.75
CA GLY A 69 -5.58 6.00 3.78
C GLY A 69 -5.24 4.73 3.03
N ILE A 70 -4.29 4.86 2.12
CA ILE A 70 -3.82 3.78 1.25
C ILE A 70 -2.31 3.69 1.38
N ILE A 71 -1.80 2.48 1.51
CA ILE A 71 -0.40 2.18 1.27
C ILE A 71 -0.25 1.39 -0.03
N VAL A 72 0.59 1.88 -0.94
CA VAL A 72 0.89 1.25 -2.23
C VAL A 72 2.28 0.63 -2.18
N TRP A 73 2.33 -0.69 -2.30
CA TRP A 73 3.55 -1.48 -2.29
C TRP A 73 4.10 -1.70 -3.69
N GLY A 74 5.43 -1.62 -3.82
CA GLY A 74 6.14 -1.80 -5.07
C GLY A 74 6.45 -0.50 -5.80
N VAL A 75 6.50 0.63 -5.09
CA VAL A 75 6.83 1.94 -5.66
C VAL A 75 8.06 2.50 -4.95
N GLU A 76 9.04 2.97 -5.71
CA GLU A 76 10.23 3.64 -5.20
C GLU A 76 9.98 5.13 -5.04
N CYS A 77 10.32 5.67 -3.88
CA CYS A 77 10.20 7.09 -3.57
C CYS A 77 11.55 7.74 -3.37
N SER A 78 11.64 9.01 -3.70
CA SER A 78 12.78 9.85 -3.35
C SER A 78 12.29 11.22 -2.87
N LYS A 79 13.14 11.90 -2.10
CA LYS A 79 12.84 13.26 -1.66
C LYS A 79 12.91 14.24 -2.83
N ASP A 80 11.89 15.06 -2.97
CA ASP A 80 11.90 16.20 -3.88
C ASP A 80 12.75 17.36 -3.32
N SER A 81 12.80 18.48 -4.05
CA SER A 81 13.52 19.69 -3.64
C SER A 81 13.02 20.31 -2.32
N ASN A 82 11.82 19.95 -1.86
CA ASN A 82 11.22 20.39 -0.60
C ASN A 82 11.38 19.37 0.53
N GLY A 83 12.03 18.23 0.26
CA GLY A 83 12.25 17.14 1.23
C GLY A 83 11.06 16.19 1.41
N VAL A 84 10.03 16.30 0.56
CA VAL A 84 8.83 15.47 0.54
C VAL A 84 9.08 14.22 -0.30
N ASP A 85 8.67 13.06 0.20
CA ASP A 85 8.81 11.81 -0.54
C ASP A 85 7.80 11.75 -1.69
N VAL A 86 8.32 11.53 -2.90
CA VAL A 86 7.54 11.46 -4.14
C VAL A 86 7.86 10.18 -4.90
N PRO A 87 6.86 9.55 -5.55
CA PRO A 87 7.08 8.36 -6.35
C PRO A 87 7.96 8.70 -7.55
N THR A 88 8.94 7.84 -7.83
CA THR A 88 9.93 8.05 -8.90
C THR A 88 10.02 6.92 -9.90
N ALA A 89 9.77 5.69 -9.46
CA ALA A 89 9.85 4.53 -10.32
C ALA A 89 8.96 3.39 -9.81
N LYS A 90 8.54 2.53 -10.74
CA LYS A 90 7.95 1.24 -10.43
C LYS A 90 9.05 0.31 -9.91
N HIS A 91 8.80 -0.31 -8.77
CA HIS A 91 9.67 -1.34 -8.18
C HIS A 91 8.81 -2.55 -7.82
N ALA A 92 8.31 -3.23 -8.86
CA ALA A 92 7.31 -4.29 -8.73
C ALA A 92 7.76 -5.43 -7.81
N LEU A 93 6.83 -5.93 -7.01
CA LEU A 93 6.96 -7.13 -6.20
C LEU A 93 7.09 -8.34 -7.12
N LYS A 94 8.02 -9.26 -6.83
CA LYS A 94 8.26 -10.44 -7.67
C LYS A 94 7.06 -11.39 -7.75
N ASP A 95 6.28 -11.45 -6.67
CA ASP A 95 5.06 -12.24 -6.57
C ASP A 95 4.03 -11.44 -5.74
N ALA A 96 3.30 -10.56 -6.44
CA ALA A 96 2.38 -9.63 -5.80
C ALA A 96 1.22 -10.33 -5.08
N LYS A 97 0.77 -11.49 -5.60
CA LYS A 97 -0.29 -12.30 -4.99
C LYS A 97 0.18 -12.91 -3.67
N ARG A 98 1.38 -13.48 -3.64
CA ARG A 98 1.95 -14.01 -2.39
C ARG A 98 2.16 -12.91 -1.36
N PHE A 99 2.66 -11.75 -1.79
CA PHE A 99 2.84 -10.60 -0.91
C PHE A 99 1.51 -10.18 -0.28
N GLN A 100 0.45 -10.03 -1.09
CA GLN A 100 -0.91 -9.74 -0.61
C GLN A 100 -1.37 -10.77 0.43
N ALA A 101 -1.23 -12.07 0.16
CA ALA A 101 -1.62 -13.12 1.12
C ALA A 101 -0.86 -13.00 2.46
N HIS A 102 0.40 -12.56 2.43
CA HIS A 102 1.14 -12.28 3.66
C HIS A 102 0.65 -11.03 4.39
N VAL A 103 0.30 -9.96 3.67
CA VAL A 103 -0.31 -8.75 4.25
C VAL A 103 -1.63 -9.10 4.94
N GLU A 104 -2.52 -9.82 4.26
CA GLU A 104 -3.81 -10.27 4.80
C GLU A 104 -3.66 -11.10 6.07
N ARG A 105 -2.72 -12.05 6.07
CA ARG A 105 -2.45 -12.87 7.25
C ARG A 105 -2.01 -12.02 8.45
N LEU A 106 -1.18 -11.00 8.25
CA LEU A 106 -0.79 -10.10 9.34
C LEU A 106 -1.96 -9.25 9.82
N VAL A 107 -2.73 -8.65 8.90
CA VAL A 107 -3.92 -7.87 9.25
C VAL A 107 -4.89 -8.71 10.08
N SER A 108 -5.16 -9.95 9.66
CA SER A 108 -6.03 -10.88 10.39
C SER A 108 -5.50 -11.26 11.77
N GLY A 109 -4.18 -11.29 11.96
CA GLY A 109 -3.53 -11.64 13.22
C GLY A 109 -3.32 -10.47 14.19
N CYS A 110 -3.55 -9.23 13.76
CA CYS A 110 -3.17 -8.02 14.50
C CYS A 110 -4.34 -7.26 15.15
N THR A 111 -5.61 -7.64 14.96
CA THR A 111 -6.76 -6.92 15.55
C THR A 111 -7.77 -7.84 16.23
N LEU A 112 -8.09 -7.57 17.51
CA LEU A 112 -9.25 -8.10 18.22
C LEU A 112 -10.22 -6.94 18.51
N PRO A 113 -11.49 -6.98 18.05
CA PRO A 113 -12.10 -7.99 17.18
C PRO A 113 -11.63 -7.89 15.72
N VAL A 114 -11.95 -8.91 14.92
CA VAL A 114 -11.52 -9.20 13.52
C VAL A 114 -12.02 -8.17 12.49
N HIS A 115 -12.38 -6.97 12.90
CA HIS A 115 -13.04 -5.96 12.07
C HIS A 115 -12.15 -4.75 11.76
N SER A 116 -10.86 -4.96 11.46
CA SER A 116 -10.18 -3.96 10.63
C SER A 116 -10.69 -4.15 9.20
N GLN A 117 -11.54 -3.25 8.71
CA GLN A 117 -12.10 -3.22 7.36
C GLN A 117 -11.01 -2.95 6.28
N VAL A 118 -9.76 -3.33 6.56
CA VAL A 118 -8.61 -3.16 5.69
C VAL A 118 -8.81 -4.02 4.46
N GLN A 119 -8.70 -3.41 3.28
CA GLN A 119 -8.89 -4.09 2.00
C GLN A 119 -7.56 -4.13 1.26
N ASN A 120 -7.20 -5.29 0.73
CA ASN A 120 -6.03 -5.44 -0.13
C ASN A 120 -6.50 -5.63 -1.57
N HIS A 121 -5.79 -5.00 -2.50
CA HIS A 121 -5.99 -5.19 -3.93
C HIS A 121 -4.64 -5.43 -4.59
N VAL A 122 -4.54 -6.52 -5.34
CA VAL A 122 -3.35 -6.88 -6.08
C VAL A 122 -3.47 -6.43 -7.53
N ILE A 123 -2.44 -5.77 -8.03
CA ILE A 123 -2.30 -5.35 -9.43
C ILE A 123 -1.19 -6.24 -10.00
N VAL A 124 -1.55 -7.14 -10.91
CA VAL A 124 -0.62 -8.14 -11.45
C VAL A 124 -0.26 -7.79 -12.88
N THR A 125 1.04 -7.77 -13.18
CA THR A 125 1.56 -7.57 -14.53
C THR A 125 1.67 -8.92 -15.27
N ALA A 126 1.90 -8.87 -16.59
CA ALA A 126 1.91 -10.07 -17.43
C ALA A 126 2.95 -11.14 -17.02
N ASP A 127 4.03 -10.73 -16.34
CA ASP A 127 5.11 -11.59 -15.87
C ASP A 127 4.89 -12.16 -14.45
N GLY A 128 3.74 -11.87 -13.82
CA GLY A 128 3.41 -12.32 -12.46
C GLY A 128 3.95 -11.43 -11.34
N SER A 129 4.75 -10.41 -11.68
CA SER A 129 5.13 -9.36 -10.75
C SER A 129 3.96 -8.37 -10.54
N GLY A 130 4.16 -7.34 -9.72
CA GLY A 130 3.22 -6.22 -9.67
C GLY A 130 3.21 -5.46 -8.36
N PHE A 131 2.03 -4.96 -7.99
CA PHE A 131 1.84 -4.02 -6.90
C PHE A 131 0.72 -4.50 -5.99
N VAL A 132 0.75 -4.04 -4.75
CA VAL A 132 -0.34 -4.28 -3.80
C VAL A 132 -0.78 -2.94 -3.23
N ALA A 133 -2.07 -2.61 -3.34
CA ALA A 133 -2.65 -1.48 -2.65
C ALA A 133 -3.41 -1.99 -1.41
N THR A 134 -3.09 -1.46 -0.24
CA THR A 134 -3.78 -1.76 1.01
C THR A 134 -4.51 -0.52 1.47
N PHE A 135 -5.83 -0.56 1.43
CA PHE A 135 -6.70 0.47 1.98
C PHE A 135 -6.95 0.21 3.46
N VAL A 136 -6.70 1.22 4.28
CA VAL A 136 -6.98 1.25 5.71
C VAL A 136 -8.10 2.27 5.93
N PRO A 137 -9.32 1.85 6.29
CA PRO A 137 -10.38 2.78 6.60
C PRO A 137 -10.13 3.47 7.94
N ARG A 138 -10.69 4.67 8.08
CA ARG A 138 -10.81 5.33 9.37
C ARG A 138 -11.47 4.42 10.40
N SER A 139 -10.88 4.33 11.58
CA SER A 139 -11.48 3.66 12.72
C SER A 139 -12.63 4.50 13.28
N ASN A 140 -13.79 3.87 13.47
CA ASN A 140 -14.93 4.48 14.15
C ASN A 140 -14.91 4.24 15.67
N LEU A 141 -13.81 3.70 16.22
CA LEU A 141 -13.62 3.55 17.66
C LEU A 141 -13.30 4.93 18.26
N ALA A 142 -14.35 5.70 18.54
CA ALA A 142 -14.35 6.83 19.45
C ALA A 142 -14.67 6.36 20.87
#